data_AF-A0A5K0Z903-F1
#
_entry.id   AF-A0A5K0Z903-F1
#
_cell.length_a   1.000
_cell.length_b   1.000
_cell.length_c   1.000
_cell.angle_alpha   90.00
_cell.angle_beta   90.00
_cell.angle_gamma   90.00
#
_symmetry.space_group_name_H-M   'P 1'
#
loop_
_entity.id
_entity.type
_entity.pdbx_description
1 polymer ?
#
loop_
_entity_poly.entity_id
_entity_poly.type
_entity_poly.pdbx_seq_one_letter_code
_entity_poly.pdbx_strand_id
1 'polypeptide(L)'
;DKSAVVPGGIRIGAPAMTTRGFKEAEFTLVADLVHEGVQIALECKGAVGGTKLKDFLDFVGSKEFHLMNRVVDLKAKVESLTSQFPLPGV
;
A
#
# COMPACT_ATOMS: atom_id res chain seq x y z
N ASP A 1 -3.19 -13.15 25.53
CA ASP A 1 -2.62 -12.89 24.20
C ASP A 1 -3.60 -12.07 23.34
N LYS A 2 -3.37 -10.76 23.16
CA LYS A 2 -4.18 -9.87 22.30
C LYS A 2 -3.47 -9.53 20.97
N SER A 3 -2.19 -9.89 20.89
CA SER A 3 -1.22 -9.58 19.85
C SER A 3 -1.42 -10.39 18.57
N ALA A 4 -1.89 -11.64 18.67
CA ALA A 4 -2.20 -12.45 17.49
C ALA A 4 -3.40 -11.92 16.66
N VAL A 5 -4.28 -11.11 17.28
CA VAL A 5 -5.48 -10.55 16.64
C VAL A 5 -5.17 -9.25 15.88
N VAL A 6 -4.03 -8.60 16.18
CA VAL A 6 -3.58 -7.38 15.50
C VAL A 6 -2.13 -7.58 15.06
N PRO A 7 -1.90 -8.13 13.86
CA PRO A 7 -0.54 -8.37 13.37
C PRO A 7 0.24 -7.05 13.25
N GLY A 8 1.48 -7.04 13.74
CA GLY A 8 2.33 -5.85 13.77
C GLY A 8 3.18 -5.65 12.50
N GLY A 9 3.03 -6.47 11.46
CA GLY A 9 3.89 -6.44 10.28
C GLY A 9 3.23 -6.95 9.01
N ILE A 10 3.91 -6.72 7.89
CA ILE A 10 3.49 -7.13 6.54
C ILE A 10 4.51 -8.10 5.95
N ARG A 11 4.06 -9.10 5.18
CA ARG A 11 4.92 -10.03 4.45
C ARG A 11 4.92 -9.65 2.97
N ILE A 12 6.10 -9.36 2.42
CA ILE A 12 6.29 -8.99 1.02
C ILE A 12 7.12 -10.08 0.34
N GLY A 13 6.76 -10.47 -0.88
CA GLY A 13 7.45 -11.49 -1.66
C GLY A 13 7.70 -11.05 -3.10
N ALA A 14 8.89 -11.34 -3.60
CA ALA A 14 9.31 -11.07 -4.97
C ALA A 14 8.75 -11.99 -6.09
N PRO A 15 8.41 -13.29 -5.86
CA PRO A 15 8.20 -14.26 -6.93
C PRO A 15 7.24 -13.85 -8.05
N ALA A 16 6.09 -13.26 -7.72
CA ALA A 16 5.09 -12.90 -8.72
C ALA A 16 5.59 -11.80 -9.67
N MET A 17 6.28 -10.80 -9.13
CA MET A 17 6.79 -9.67 -9.92
C MET A 17 8.06 -10.05 -10.69
N THR A 18 8.92 -10.91 -10.13
CA THR A 18 10.06 -11.47 -10.87
C THR A 18 9.62 -12.31 -12.07
N THR A 19 8.52 -13.08 -11.95
CA THR A 19 7.92 -13.80 -13.10
C THR A 19 7.49 -12.86 -14.22
N ARG A 20 7.10 -11.61 -13.89
CA ARG A 20 6.75 -10.57 -14.86
C ARG A 20 7.97 -9.84 -15.43
N GLY A 21 9.17 -10.08 -14.89
CA GLY A 21 10.43 -9.49 -15.37
C GLY A 21 11.01 -8.39 -14.50
N PHE A 22 10.47 -8.14 -13.29
CA PHE A 22 11.08 -7.19 -12.35
C PHE A 22 12.48 -7.64 -11.94
N LYS A 23 13.39 -6.68 -11.83
CA LYS A 23 14.76 -6.85 -11.33
C LYS A 23 14.97 -5.98 -10.08
N GLU A 24 16.20 -5.97 -9.59
CA GLU A 24 16.60 -5.29 -8.35
C GLU A 24 16.28 -3.79 -8.35
N ALA A 25 16.43 -3.13 -9.50
CA ALA A 25 16.11 -1.72 -9.65
C ALA A 25 14.61 -1.44 -9.42
N GLU A 26 13.73 -2.25 -10.03
CA GLU A 26 12.30 -2.10 -9.82
C GLU A 26 11.88 -2.46 -8.39
N PHE A 27 12.54 -3.42 -7.75
CA PHE A 27 12.25 -3.72 -6.34
C PHE A 27 12.66 -2.61 -5.38
N THR A 28 13.66 -1.81 -5.73
CA THR A 28 13.99 -0.58 -5.00
C THR A 28 12.83 0.42 -5.11
N LEU A 29 12.28 0.61 -6.32
CA LEU A 29 11.10 1.45 -6.53
C LEU A 29 9.86 0.89 -5.80
N VAL A 30 9.67 -0.43 -5.77
CA VAL A 30 8.59 -1.06 -4.99
C VAL A 30 8.74 -0.74 -3.50
N ALA A 31 9.96 -0.74 -2.96
CA ALA A 31 10.20 -0.36 -1.57
C ALA A 31 9.80 1.10 -1.30
N ASP A 32 10.13 2.01 -2.22
CA ASP A 32 9.74 3.43 -2.12
C ASP A 32 8.22 3.61 -2.17
N LEU A 33 7.53 2.89 -3.06
CA LEU A 33 6.06 2.90 -3.17
C LEU A 33 5.39 2.33 -1.90
N VAL A 34 5.95 1.25 -1.33
CA VAL A 34 5.49 0.69 -0.06
C VAL A 34 5.70 1.70 1.06
N HIS A 35 6.86 2.37 1.10
CA HIS A 35 7.14 3.41 2.10
C HIS A 35 6.14 4.57 2.00
N GLU A 36 5.85 5.07 0.79
CA GLU A 36 4.85 6.11 0.56
C GLU A 36 3.46 5.69 1.07
N GLY A 37 3.06 4.44 0.80
CA GLY A 37 1.81 3.87 1.33
C GLY A 37 1.77 3.80 2.87
N VAL A 38 2.89 3.43 3.50
CA VAL A 38 3.01 3.43 4.96
C VAL A 38 2.88 4.84 5.54
N GLN A 39 3.49 5.85 4.91
CA GLN A 39 3.35 7.24 5.36
C GLN A 39 1.90 7.73 5.28
N ILE A 40 1.19 7.41 4.19
CA ILE A 40 -0.25 7.74 4.06
C ILE A 40 -1.05 7.05 5.18
N ALA A 41 -0.78 5.77 5.46
CA ALA A 41 -1.47 5.03 6.51
C ALA A 41 -1.20 5.60 7.92
N LEU A 42 0.04 6.05 8.19
CA LEU A 42 0.40 6.70 9.45
C LEU A 42 -0.33 8.02 9.64
N GLU A 43 -0.39 8.85 8.61
CA GLU A 43 -1.11 10.13 8.65
C GLU A 43 -2.62 9.92 8.81
N CYS A 44 -3.19 8.96 8.08
CA CYS A 44 -4.57 8.53 8.24
C CYS A 44 -4.85 8.11 9.69
N LYS A 45 -3.96 7.31 10.30
CA LYS A 45 -4.10 6.90 11.69
C LYS A 45 -4.03 8.08 12.67
N GLY A 46 -3.24 9.11 12.36
CA GLY A 46 -3.18 10.35 13.15
C GLY A 46 -4.43 11.22 13.03
N ALA A 47 -5.12 11.16 11.89
CA ALA A 47 -6.37 11.89 11.65
C ALA A 47 -7.61 11.20 12.25
N VAL A 48 -7.55 9.88 12.47
CA VAL A 48 -8.64 9.11 13.08
C VAL A 48 -8.67 9.35 14.59
N GLY A 49 -9.80 9.84 15.11
CA GLY A 49 -9.96 10.11 16.55
C GLY A 49 -10.09 8.87 17.45
N GLY A 50 -10.11 7.66 16.87
CA GLY A 50 -10.30 6.39 17.56
C GLY A 50 -9.10 5.43 17.43
N THR A 51 -9.04 4.43 18.31
CA THR A 51 -7.94 3.44 18.34
C THR A 51 -8.32 2.10 17.69
N LYS A 52 -9.57 1.93 17.25
CA LYS A 52 -10.03 0.67 16.65
C LYS A 52 -9.78 0.67 15.15
N LEU A 53 -9.46 -0.51 14.61
CA LEU A 53 -9.33 -0.71 13.16
C LEU A 53 -10.61 -0.34 12.41
N LYS A 54 -11.78 -0.56 13.02
CA LYS A 54 -13.06 -0.16 12.43
C LYS A 54 -13.12 1.35 12.17
N ASP A 55 -12.71 2.18 13.14
CA ASP A 55 -12.73 3.64 13.01
C ASP A 55 -11.81 4.10 11.87
N PHE A 56 -10.67 3.43 11.71
CA PHE A 56 -9.75 3.67 10.60
C PHE A 56 -10.37 3.32 9.25
N LEU A 57 -10.99 2.14 9.12
CA LEU A 57 -11.64 1.70 7.88
C LEU A 57 -12.83 2.60 7.51
N ASP A 58 -13.64 2.98 8.51
CA ASP A 58 -14.76 3.89 8.33
C ASP A 58 -14.28 5.27 7.85
N PHE A 59 -13.18 5.79 8.41
CA PHE A 59 -12.58 7.06 7.97
C PHE A 59 -12.05 7.00 6.54
N VAL A 60 -11.29 5.95 6.16
CA VAL A 60 -10.78 5.76 4.79
C VAL A 60 -11.91 5.66 3.77
N GLY A 61 -13.04 5.07 4.14
CA GLY A 61 -14.24 4.96 3.29
C GLY A 61 -15.13 6.20 3.30
N SER A 62 -14.86 7.19 4.15
CA SER A 62 -15.70 8.37 4.31
C SER A 62 -15.40 9.45 3.26
N LYS A 63 -16.34 10.39 3.09
CA LYS A 63 -16.12 11.60 2.29
C LYS A 63 -15.14 12.59 2.93
N GLU A 64 -14.83 12.40 4.22
CA GLU A 64 -13.89 13.24 4.98
C GLU A 64 -12.43 12.79 4.79
N PHE A 65 -12.20 11.71 4.04
CA PHE A 65 -10.87 11.20 3.73
C PHE A 65 -10.11 12.14 2.79
N HIS A 66 -9.43 13.12 3.38
CA HIS A 66 -8.67 14.15 2.68
C HIS A 66 -7.38 13.63 2.01
N LEU A 67 -6.94 12.41 2.34
CA LEU A 67 -5.73 11.80 1.75
C LEU A 67 -6.00 11.05 0.44
N MET A 68 -7.25 11.03 -0.04
CA MET A 68 -7.63 10.29 -1.24
C MET A 68 -6.78 10.64 -2.47
N ASN A 69 -6.45 11.92 -2.66
CA ASN A 69 -5.62 12.34 -3.80
C ASN A 69 -4.24 11.66 -3.78
N ARG A 70 -3.61 11.55 -2.61
CA ARG A 70 -2.32 10.87 -2.46
C ARG A 70 -2.41 9.38 -2.73
N VAL A 71 -3.52 8.75 -2.34
CA VAL A 71 -3.79 7.34 -2.66
C VAL A 71 -3.95 7.14 -4.16
N VAL A 72 -4.66 8.05 -4.85
CA VAL A 72 -4.82 8.03 -6.31
C VAL A 72 -3.49 8.24 -7.01
N ASP A 73 -2.67 9.19 -6.55
CA ASP A 73 -1.34 9.44 -7.10
C ASP A 73 -0.41 8.24 -6.92
N LEU A 74 -0.40 7.64 -5.72
CA LEU A 74 0.37 6.42 -5.45
C LEU A 74 -0.08 5.26 -6.34
N LYS A 75 -1.40 5.09 -6.50
CA LYS A 75 -1.97 4.10 -7.41
C LYS A 75 -1.48 4.33 -8.85
N ALA A 76 -1.51 5.57 -9.34
CA ALA A 76 -1.05 5.90 -10.69
C ALA A 76 0.45 5.56 -10.88
N LYS A 77 1.30 5.84 -9.88
CA LYS A 77 2.72 5.45 -9.91
C LYS A 77 2.90 3.93 -9.96
N VAL A 78 2.14 3.18 -9.15
CA VAL A 78 2.16 1.70 -9.13
C VAL A 78 1.72 1.14 -10.49
N GLU A 79 0.64 1.65 -11.06
CA GLU A 79 0.13 1.22 -12.37
C GLU A 79 1.12 1.58 -13.49
N SER A 80 1.73 2.76 -13.45
CA SER A 80 2.75 3.19 -14.41
C SER A 80 3.99 2.29 -14.36
N LEU A 81 4.46 1.90 -13.18
CA LEU A 81 5.58 0.96 -13.04
C LEU A 81 5.20 -0.43 -13.56
N THR A 82 4.04 -0.95 -13.15
CA THR A 82 3.66 -2.35 -13.42
C THR A 82 3.15 -2.59 -14.83
N SER A 83 2.66 -1.57 -15.54
CA SER A 83 2.18 -1.68 -16.93
C SER A 83 3.31 -1.83 -17.95
N GLN A 84 4.56 -1.52 -17.58
CA GLN A 84 5.73 -1.72 -18.42
C GLN A 84 6.12 -3.20 -18.58
N PHE A 85 5.52 -4.09 -17.78
CA PHE A 85 5.86 -5.51 -17.72
C PHE A 85 4.68 -6.38 -18.15
N PRO A 86 4.91 -7.43 -18.95
CA PRO A 86 3.84 -8.28 -19.45
C PRO A 86 3.10 -9.00 -18.31
N LEU A 87 1.87 -9.41 -18.60
CA LEU A 87 1.13 -10.35 -17.76
C LEU A 87 1.34 -11.76 -18.31
N PRO A 88 1.83 -12.71 -17.50
CA PRO A 88 1.92 -14.10 -17.92
C PRO A 88 0.51 -14.68 -18.09
N GLY A 89 0.27 -15.40 -19.20
CA GLY A 89 -0.97 -16.16 -19.41
C GLY A 89 -2.11 -15.43 -20.12
N VAL A 90 -1.83 -14.30 -20.77
CA VAL A 90 -2.67 -13.72 -21.84
C VAL A 90 -2.10 -14.04 -23.21
#